data_AF-C9LK54-F1
#
_entry.id   AF-C9LK54-F1
#
_cell.length_a   1.000
_cell.length_b   1.000
_cell.length_c   1.000
_cell.angle_alpha   90.00
_cell.angle_beta   90.00
_cell.angle_gamma   90.00
#
_symmetry.space_group_name_H-M   'P 1'
#
loop_
_entity.id
_entity.type
_entity.pdbx_description
1 polymer ?
#
loop_
_entity_poly.entity_id
_entity_poly.type
_entity_poly.pdbx_seq_one_letter_code
_entity_poly.pdbx_strand_id
1 'polypeptide(L)'
;MKPSRVTTTENPLLTAFSGLRRRLRPTLSRWLGEDEADDALQEAFCRLWPERERWADADEAARVLNVTARHIGIDELRRRQKLGETRLEEGCDPAEATDAEDEAAERYRRVKQIIDQRLTPLQREILERRETREEAFEEIAATLNMQPAAVRMQLSRARKLIREVYYEQSGIR
;
A
#
# COMPACT_ATOMS: atom_id res chain seq x y z
N MET A 1 10.78 7.48 -49.33
CA MET A 1 10.88 7.74 -47.88
C MET A 1 10.45 6.49 -47.13
N LYS A 2 11.37 5.84 -46.40
CA LYS A 2 11.03 4.71 -45.51
C LYS A 2 10.45 5.29 -44.21
N PRO A 3 9.34 4.79 -43.68
CA PRO A 3 8.85 5.22 -42.38
C PRO A 3 9.82 4.73 -41.30
N SER A 4 10.38 5.67 -40.54
CA SER A 4 11.21 5.41 -39.37
C SER A 4 10.42 4.58 -38.37
N ARG A 5 10.92 3.37 -38.07
CA ARG A 5 10.43 2.54 -36.98
C ARG A 5 10.72 3.27 -35.67
N VAL A 6 9.68 3.78 -35.01
CA VAL A 6 9.76 4.10 -33.58
C VAL A 6 9.97 2.77 -32.88
N THR A 7 11.21 2.48 -32.50
CA THR A 7 11.49 1.42 -31.55
C THR A 7 10.98 1.91 -30.20
N THR A 8 9.74 1.55 -29.88
CA THR A 8 9.20 1.66 -28.52
C THR A 8 10.06 0.79 -27.63
N THR A 9 11.10 1.36 -27.03
CA THR A 9 11.71 0.78 -25.84
C THR A 9 10.59 0.74 -24.80
N GLU A 10 10.07 -0.45 -24.50
CA GLU A 10 9.03 -0.64 -23.49
C GLU A 10 9.50 0.03 -22.20
N ASN A 11 8.81 1.11 -21.81
CA ASN A 11 9.17 1.86 -20.62
C ASN A 11 8.94 0.95 -19.40
N PRO A 12 9.95 0.69 -18.54
CA PRO A 12 9.82 -0.17 -17.37
C PRO A 12 8.65 0.20 -16.45
N LEU A 13 8.31 1.49 -16.36
CA LEU A 13 7.16 1.99 -15.60
C LEU A 13 5.82 1.54 -16.22
N LEU A 14 5.71 1.51 -17.55
CA LEU A 14 4.50 1.07 -18.24
C LEU A 14 4.27 -0.45 -18.08
N THR A 15 5.35 -1.23 -18.15
CA THR A 15 5.33 -2.68 -17.89
C THR A 15 4.97 -2.96 -16.43
N ALA A 16 5.61 -2.25 -15.49
CA ALA A 16 5.31 -2.32 -14.07
C ALA A 16 3.85 -1.95 -13.78
N PHE A 17 3.34 -0.86 -14.36
CA PHE A 17 1.95 -0.41 -14.19
C PHE A 17 0.94 -1.45 -14.68
N SER A 18 1.15 -2.00 -15.87
CA SER A 18 0.23 -2.99 -16.46
C SER A 18 0.14 -4.27 -15.62
N GLY A 19 1.27 -4.75 -15.10
CA GLY A 19 1.30 -5.88 -14.18
C GLY A 19 0.66 -5.55 -12.83
N LEU A 20 0.94 -4.37 -12.31
CA LEU A 20 0.49 -3.96 -10.99
C LEU A 20 -1.01 -3.64 -10.94
N ARG A 21 -1.57 -3.01 -11.99
CA ARG A 21 -3.00 -2.70 -12.10
C ARG A 21 -3.85 -3.97 -11.93
N ARG A 22 -3.47 -5.05 -12.62
CA ARG A 22 -4.14 -6.36 -12.52
C ARG A 22 -4.12 -6.92 -11.09
N ARG A 23 -3.02 -6.69 -10.35
CA ARG A 23 -2.82 -7.23 -9.01
C ARG A 23 -3.45 -6.38 -7.90
N LEU A 24 -3.44 -5.05 -8.03
CA LEU A 24 -3.89 -4.13 -6.98
C LEU A 24 -5.32 -3.64 -7.15
N ARG A 25 -5.85 -3.57 -8.39
CA ARG A 25 -7.22 -3.09 -8.65
C ARG A 25 -8.25 -3.81 -7.76
N PRO A 26 -8.27 -5.16 -7.63
CA PRO A 26 -9.26 -5.83 -6.78
C PRO A 26 -9.19 -5.42 -5.31
N THR A 27 -7.98 -5.15 -4.79
CA THR A 27 -7.82 -4.69 -3.40
C THR A 27 -8.32 -3.26 -3.23
N LEU A 28 -7.98 -2.36 -4.15
CA LEU A 28 -8.40 -0.96 -4.09
C LEU A 28 -9.91 -0.83 -4.34
N SER A 29 -10.48 -1.63 -5.24
CA SER A 29 -11.92 -1.62 -5.51
C SER A 29 -12.74 -2.02 -4.29
N ARG A 30 -12.25 -2.96 -3.48
CA ARG A 30 -12.87 -3.30 -2.18
C ARG A 30 -12.83 -2.16 -1.17
N TRP A 31 -11.86 -1.24 -1.26
CA TRP A 31 -11.73 -0.12 -0.33
C TRP A 31 -12.51 1.11 -0.78
N LEU A 32 -12.56 1.36 -2.09
CA LEU A 32 -12.99 2.64 -2.65
C LEU A 32 -14.23 2.54 -3.55
N GLY A 33 -14.51 1.39 -4.14
CA GLY A 33 -15.35 1.26 -5.34
C GLY A 33 -14.52 1.05 -6.60
N GLU A 34 -15.13 0.53 -7.66
CA GLU A 34 -14.43 0.20 -8.91
C GLU A 34 -13.79 1.41 -9.58
N ASP A 35 -14.54 2.52 -9.69
CA ASP A 35 -14.09 3.73 -10.41
C ASP A 35 -12.95 4.41 -9.67
N GLU A 36 -13.10 4.61 -8.37
CA GLU A 36 -12.08 5.28 -7.55
C GLU A 36 -10.79 4.44 -7.37
N ALA A 37 -10.88 3.11 -7.54
CA ALA A 37 -9.71 2.25 -7.58
C ALA A 37 -8.86 2.46 -8.84
N ASP A 38 -9.52 2.63 -9.99
CA ASP A 38 -8.83 2.93 -11.24
C ASP A 38 -8.24 4.34 -11.20
N ASP A 39 -8.94 5.31 -10.62
CA ASP A 39 -8.43 6.66 -10.39
C ASP A 39 -7.18 6.67 -9.49
N ALA A 40 -7.20 5.95 -8.36
CA ALA A 40 -6.05 5.86 -7.46
C ALA A 40 -4.81 5.25 -8.14
N LEU A 41 -5.01 4.24 -9.00
CA LEU A 41 -3.93 3.64 -9.78
C LEU A 41 -3.41 4.59 -10.85
N GLN A 42 -4.31 5.28 -11.56
CA GLN A 42 -3.96 6.25 -12.58
C GLN A 42 -3.22 7.44 -11.97
N GLU A 43 -3.65 7.94 -10.82
CA GLU A 43 -2.97 9.01 -10.10
C GLU A 43 -1.57 8.56 -9.66
N ALA A 44 -1.42 7.35 -9.11
CA ALA A 44 -0.11 6.81 -8.76
C ALA A 44 0.81 6.76 -9.99
N PHE A 45 0.30 6.32 -11.14
CA PHE A 45 1.06 6.32 -12.39
C PHE A 45 1.46 7.73 -12.84
N CYS A 46 0.52 8.68 -12.84
CA CYS A 46 0.75 10.06 -13.21
C CYS A 46 1.79 10.74 -12.31
N ARG A 47 1.81 10.44 -11.00
CA ARG A 47 2.82 10.96 -10.06
C ARG A 47 4.24 10.45 -10.39
N LEU A 48 4.37 9.23 -10.89
CA LEU A 48 5.66 8.61 -11.19
C LEU A 48 6.15 8.88 -12.64
N TRP A 49 5.24 9.25 -13.55
CA TRP A 49 5.53 9.48 -14.97
C TRP A 49 6.57 10.58 -15.28
N PRO A 50 6.65 11.71 -14.53
CA PRO A 50 7.69 12.71 -14.74
C PRO A 50 9.11 12.15 -14.55
N GLU A 51 9.26 11.15 -13.67
CA GLU A 51 10.53 10.47 -13.38
C GLU A 51 10.69 9.17 -14.18
N ARG A 52 9.91 8.96 -15.26
CA ARG A 52 9.89 7.68 -16.00
C ARG A 52 11.26 7.20 -16.49
N GLU A 53 12.19 8.12 -16.74
CA GLU A 53 13.55 7.84 -17.25
C GLU A 53 14.52 7.45 -16.14
N ARG A 54 14.17 7.69 -14.87
CA ARG A 54 14.94 7.29 -13.69
C ARG A 54 14.79 5.79 -13.37
N TRP A 55 13.68 5.18 -13.78
CA TRP A 55 13.40 3.78 -13.48
C TRP A 55 14.14 2.84 -14.43
N ALA A 56 15.31 2.37 -14.01
CA ALA A 56 16.09 1.37 -14.74
C ALA A 56 15.52 -0.06 -14.56
N ASP A 57 14.79 -0.31 -13.48
CA ASP A 57 14.23 -1.60 -13.11
C ASP A 57 12.70 -1.53 -12.95
N ALA A 58 11.99 -2.43 -13.64
CA ALA A 58 10.55 -2.56 -13.56
C ALA A 58 10.08 -3.04 -12.17
N ASP A 59 10.86 -3.85 -11.47
CA ASP A 59 10.53 -4.32 -10.12
C ASP A 59 10.62 -3.19 -9.10
N GLU A 60 11.64 -2.33 -9.21
CA GLU A 60 11.74 -1.13 -8.40
C GLU A 60 10.56 -0.19 -8.65
N ALA A 61 10.25 0.10 -9.92
CA ALA A 61 9.10 0.92 -10.29
C ALA A 61 7.79 0.32 -9.75
N ALA A 62 7.60 -1.00 -9.84
CA ALA A 62 6.42 -1.69 -9.34
C ALA A 62 6.29 -1.58 -7.81
N ARG A 63 7.39 -1.62 -7.05
CA ARG A 63 7.37 -1.43 -5.58
C ARG A 63 6.93 -0.01 -5.21
N VAL A 64 7.49 1.01 -5.87
CA VAL A 64 7.14 2.40 -5.57
C VAL A 64 5.69 2.69 -5.97
N LEU A 65 5.28 2.25 -7.16
CA LEU A 65 3.91 2.41 -7.63
C LEU A 65 2.89 1.70 -6.71
N ASN A 66 3.25 0.54 -6.14
CA ASN A 66 2.42 -0.18 -5.18
C ASN A 66 2.19 0.61 -3.89
N VAL A 67 3.28 1.16 -3.34
CA VAL A 67 3.22 1.98 -2.13
C VAL A 67 2.39 3.24 -2.39
N THR A 68 2.63 3.93 -3.51
CA THR A 68 1.91 5.17 -3.85
C THR A 68 0.42 4.91 -4.05
N ALA A 69 0.02 3.88 -4.81
CA ALA A 69 -1.40 3.57 -5.03
C ALA A 69 -2.13 3.18 -3.74
N ARG A 70 -1.46 2.44 -2.84
CA ARG A 70 -2.01 2.09 -1.53
C ARG A 70 -2.18 3.31 -0.63
N HIS A 71 -1.21 4.22 -0.60
CA HIS A 71 -1.35 5.46 0.17
C HIS A 71 -2.54 6.29 -0.33
N ILE A 72 -2.66 6.49 -1.65
CA ILE A 72 -3.80 7.23 -2.22
C ILE A 72 -5.14 6.60 -1.80
N GLY A 73 -5.26 5.26 -1.87
CA GLY A 73 -6.48 4.60 -1.44
C GLY A 73 -6.76 4.69 0.07
N ILE A 74 -5.72 4.67 0.91
CA ILE A 74 -5.89 4.85 2.36
C ILE A 74 -6.28 6.31 2.68
N ASP A 75 -5.65 7.29 2.03
CA ASP A 75 -5.95 8.71 2.18
C ASP A 75 -7.42 9.00 1.82
N GLU A 76 -7.90 8.41 0.72
CA GLU A 76 -9.29 8.56 0.28
C GLU A 76 -10.28 7.90 1.25
N LEU A 77 -9.96 6.71 1.79
CA LEU A 77 -10.77 6.07 2.82
C LEU A 77 -10.87 6.94 4.09
N ARG A 78 -9.76 7.55 4.52
CA ARG A 78 -9.74 8.48 5.66
C ARG A 78 -10.53 9.75 5.39
N ARG A 79 -10.47 10.27 4.16
CA ARG A 79 -11.25 11.43 3.72
C ARG A 79 -12.74 11.13 3.86
N ARG A 80 -13.20 9.96 3.39
CA ARG A 80 -14.59 9.51 3.53
C ARG A 80 -15.02 9.37 5.00
N GLN A 81 -14.16 8.76 5.84
CA GLN A 81 -14.43 8.64 7.28
C GLN A 81 -14.56 10.01 7.97
N LYS A 82 -13.72 10.98 7.61
CA LYS A 82 -13.78 12.36 8.16
C LYS A 82 -15.00 13.14 7.67
N LEU A 83 -15.47 12.87 6.46
CA LEU A 83 -16.64 13.52 5.86
C LEU A 83 -17.97 12.89 6.28
N GLY A 84 -17.95 11.75 6.98
CA GLY A 84 -19.17 11.07 7.41
C GLY A 84 -20.04 10.59 6.24
N GLU A 85 -19.45 10.42 5.06
CA GLU A 85 -20.17 9.99 3.86
C GLU A 85 -20.41 8.48 3.93
N THR A 86 -21.57 8.12 4.47
CA THR A 86 -22.26 6.85 4.21
C THR A 86 -22.64 6.80 2.73
N ARG A 87 -21.69 6.54 1.83
CA ARG A 87 -22.06 6.17 0.46
C ARG A 87 -22.53 4.72 0.48
N LEU A 88 -23.84 4.60 0.43
CA LEU A 88 -24.61 3.37 0.29
C LEU A 88 -24.00 2.48 -0.81
N GLU A 89 -23.94 1.21 -0.45
CA GLU A 89 -23.66 0.03 -1.25
C GLU A 89 -24.25 0.13 -2.66
N GLU A 90 -23.39 0.12 -3.68
CA GLU A 90 -23.78 -0.34 -5.01
C GLU A 90 -22.78 -1.42 -5.43
N GLY A 91 -23.21 -2.68 -5.34
CA GLY A 91 -22.67 -3.76 -6.18
C GLY A 91 -21.89 -4.89 -5.52
N CYS A 92 -22.11 -5.24 -4.24
CA CYS A 92 -21.59 -6.51 -3.71
C CYS A 92 -22.76 -7.45 -3.39
N ASP A 93 -22.78 -8.62 -4.03
CA ASP A 93 -23.76 -9.67 -3.75
C ASP A 93 -23.63 -10.10 -2.26
N PRO A 94 -24.72 -10.12 -1.46
CA PRO A 94 -24.63 -10.25 0.00
C PRO A 94 -24.05 -11.58 0.49
N ALA A 95 -24.02 -12.60 -0.37
CA ALA A 95 -23.59 -13.95 -0.03
C ALA A 95 -22.06 -14.16 -0.10
N GLU A 96 -21.33 -13.36 -0.88
CA GLU A 96 -19.85 -13.41 -0.92
C GLU A 96 -19.19 -12.38 0.03
N ALA A 97 -19.93 -11.35 0.43
CA ALA A 97 -19.45 -10.31 1.32
C ALA A 97 -19.17 -10.83 2.75
N THR A 98 -19.99 -11.74 3.26
CA THR A 98 -19.86 -12.24 4.64
C THR A 98 -18.58 -13.07 4.86
N ASP A 99 -18.24 -13.97 3.93
CA ASP A 99 -17.04 -14.80 4.06
C ASP A 99 -15.76 -13.96 3.86
N ALA A 100 -15.78 -13.00 2.93
CA ALA A 100 -14.64 -12.13 2.68
C ALA A 100 -14.39 -11.11 3.81
N GLU A 101 -15.45 -10.62 4.46
CA GLU A 101 -15.37 -9.77 5.65
C GLU A 101 -14.80 -10.54 6.85
N ASP A 102 -15.23 -11.80 7.05
CA ASP A 102 -14.73 -12.66 8.11
C ASP A 102 -13.25 -13.00 7.92
N GLU A 103 -12.82 -13.33 6.69
CA GLU A 103 -11.40 -13.53 6.38
C GLU A 103 -10.55 -12.27 6.59
N ALA A 104 -11.07 -11.10 6.24
CA ALA A 104 -10.38 -9.84 6.43
C ALA A 104 -10.23 -9.50 7.92
N ALA A 105 -11.30 -9.71 8.71
CA ALA A 105 -11.29 -9.51 10.15
C ALA A 105 -10.36 -10.50 10.86
N GLU A 106 -10.34 -11.76 10.44
CA GLU A 106 -9.43 -12.82 10.90
C GLU A 106 -7.96 -12.43 10.61
N ARG A 107 -7.67 -12.00 9.39
CA ARG A 107 -6.33 -11.53 8.97
C ARG A 107 -5.89 -10.33 9.80
N TYR A 108 -6.78 -9.36 10.00
CA TYR A 108 -6.50 -8.19 10.84
C TYR A 108 -6.21 -8.58 12.28
N ARG A 109 -7.02 -9.46 12.88
CA ARG A 109 -6.82 -10.00 14.23
C ARG A 109 -5.44 -10.65 14.38
N ARG A 110 -5.03 -11.48 13.41
CA ARG A 110 -3.69 -12.13 13.42
C ARG A 110 -2.56 -11.11 13.35
N VAL A 111 -2.63 -10.15 12.43
CA VAL A 111 -1.60 -9.10 12.31
C VAL A 111 -1.51 -8.28 13.60
N LYS A 112 -2.65 -7.89 14.18
CA LYS A 112 -2.70 -7.17 15.45
C LYS A 112 -2.06 -7.98 16.58
N GLN A 113 -2.35 -9.27 16.67
CA GLN A 113 -1.74 -10.16 17.67
C GLN A 113 -0.21 -10.23 17.51
N ILE A 114 0.31 -10.29 16.28
CA ILE A 114 1.75 -10.27 16.03
C ILE A 114 2.36 -8.95 16.48
N ILE A 115 1.73 -7.82 16.18
CA ILE A 115 2.17 -6.49 16.65
C ILE A 115 2.19 -6.43 18.18
N ASP A 116 1.17 -6.98 18.84
CA ASP A 116 1.06 -6.94 20.30
C ASP A 116 2.08 -7.86 20.99
N GLN A 117 2.41 -9.00 20.39
CA GLN A 117 3.28 -10.02 21.00
C GLN A 117 4.76 -9.94 20.60
N ARG A 118 5.09 -9.47 19.39
CA ARG A 118 6.43 -9.60 18.81
C ARG A 118 7.17 -8.29 18.67
N LEU A 119 6.47 -7.18 18.49
CA LEU A 119 7.11 -5.87 18.34
C LEU A 119 7.48 -5.28 19.69
N THR A 120 8.63 -4.61 19.75
CA THR A 120 9.01 -3.83 20.93
C THR A 120 8.10 -2.60 21.06
N PRO A 121 7.97 -2.00 22.27
CA PRO A 121 7.17 -0.79 22.46
C PRO A 121 7.55 0.33 21.49
N LEU A 122 8.85 0.53 21.29
CA LEU A 122 9.38 1.52 20.34
C LEU A 122 8.97 1.22 18.89
N GLN A 123 9.04 -0.03 18.45
CA GLN A 123 8.64 -0.41 17.10
C GLN A 123 7.15 -0.25 16.88
N ARG A 124 6.33 -0.57 17.89
CA ARG A 124 4.88 -0.38 17.85
C ARG A 124 4.52 1.10 17.78
N GLU A 125 5.15 1.93 18.59
CA GLU A 125 4.92 3.38 18.57
C GLU A 125 5.33 4.01 17.24
N ILE A 126 6.49 3.64 16.69
CA ILE A 126 6.93 4.10 15.37
C ILE A 126 5.96 3.64 14.28
N LEU A 127 5.51 2.38 14.32
CA LEU A 127 4.54 1.83 13.37
C LEU A 127 3.20 2.55 13.46
N GLU A 128 2.68 2.79 14.66
CA GLU A 128 1.42 3.50 14.88
C GLU A 128 1.51 4.95 14.39
N ARG A 129 2.55 5.70 14.80
CA ARG A 129 2.76 7.07 14.34
C ARG A 129 2.87 7.15 12.82
N ARG A 130 3.57 6.20 12.22
CA ARG A 130 3.75 6.20 10.76
C ARG A 130 2.50 5.76 10.00
N GLU A 131 1.91 4.63 10.36
CA GLU A 131 0.86 3.99 9.56
C GLU A 131 -0.53 4.49 9.96
N THR A 132 -0.75 4.85 11.23
CA THR A 132 -2.04 5.36 11.71
C THR A 132 -2.07 6.88 11.65
N ARG A 133 -1.04 7.56 12.16
CA ARG A 133 -1.01 9.03 12.23
C ARG A 133 -0.36 9.70 11.01
N GLU A 134 0.22 8.94 10.08
CA GLU A 134 0.87 9.43 8.84
C GLU A 134 2.00 10.47 9.07
N GLU A 135 2.60 10.46 10.25
CA GLU A 135 3.68 11.38 10.60
C GLU A 135 4.92 11.16 9.70
N ALA A 136 5.58 12.26 9.34
CA ALA A 136 6.84 12.20 8.60
C ALA A 136 7.94 11.56 9.46
N PHE A 137 8.95 10.96 8.81
CA PHE A 137 10.03 10.30 9.56
C PHE A 137 10.78 11.28 10.47
N GLU A 138 10.87 12.53 10.03
CA GLU A 138 11.50 13.65 10.70
C GLU A 138 10.70 14.09 11.95
N GLU A 139 9.38 14.07 11.89
CA GLU A 139 8.48 14.40 13.01
C GLU A 139 8.50 13.30 14.09
N ILE A 140 8.46 12.03 13.65
CA ILE A 140 8.58 10.87 14.54
C ILE A 140 9.96 10.89 15.22
N ALA A 141 11.02 11.18 14.45
CA ALA A 141 12.37 11.28 14.95
C ALA A 141 12.51 12.40 16.00
N ALA A 142 11.94 13.58 15.74
CA ALA A 142 11.93 14.68 16.70
C ALA A 142 11.18 14.31 17.99
N THR A 143 10.02 13.68 17.86
CA THR A 143 9.17 13.29 19.00
C THR A 143 9.82 12.22 19.87
N LEU A 144 10.47 11.23 19.25
CA LEU A 144 11.12 10.11 19.94
C LEU A 144 12.58 10.40 20.32
N ASN A 145 13.08 11.61 20.03
CA ASN A 145 14.48 12.00 20.19
C ASN A 145 15.46 10.99 19.52
N MET A 146 15.15 10.63 18.28
CA MET A 146 15.90 9.69 17.45
C MET A 146 16.41 10.34 16.17
N GLN A 147 17.31 9.68 15.47
CA GLN A 147 17.67 10.06 14.11
C GLN A 147 16.65 9.54 13.10
N PRO A 148 16.28 10.30 12.04
CA PRO A 148 15.33 9.83 11.01
C PRO A 148 15.74 8.50 10.34
N ALA A 149 17.05 8.24 10.22
CA ALA A 149 17.56 6.97 9.73
C ALA A 149 17.25 5.79 10.69
N ALA A 150 17.33 6.02 12.00
CA ALA A 150 17.00 5.02 13.01
C ALA A 150 15.50 4.70 13.03
N VAL A 151 14.64 5.70 12.85
CA VAL A 151 13.18 5.50 12.71
C VAL A 151 12.87 4.62 11.50
N ARG A 152 13.43 4.94 10.33
CA ARG A 152 13.28 4.11 9.10
C ARG A 152 13.76 2.67 9.32
N MET A 153 14.88 2.49 10.01
CA MET A 153 15.42 1.17 10.33
C MET A 153 14.50 0.39 11.26
N GLN A 154 14.00 0.99 12.35
CA GLN A 154 13.09 0.33 13.28
C GLN A 154 11.78 -0.06 12.60
N LEU A 155 11.21 0.82 11.77
CA LEU A 155 10.02 0.53 10.99
C LEU A 155 10.24 -0.63 10.00
N SER A 156 11.38 -0.65 9.32
CA SER A 156 11.74 -1.75 8.41
C SER A 156 11.83 -3.09 9.13
N ARG A 157 12.48 -3.12 10.30
CA ARG A 157 12.58 -4.31 11.16
C ARG A 157 11.22 -4.77 11.65
N ALA A 158 10.37 -3.84 12.10
CA ALA A 158 9.00 -4.11 12.52
C ALA A 158 8.20 -4.79 11.40
N ARG A 159 8.20 -4.22 10.19
CA ARG A 159 7.49 -4.78 9.01
C ARG A 159 8.04 -6.16 8.61
N LYS A 160 9.37 -6.34 8.66
CA LYS A 160 10.00 -7.63 8.37
C LYS A 160 9.54 -8.71 9.35
N LEU A 161 9.56 -8.40 10.64
CA LEU A 161 9.13 -9.31 11.70
C LEU A 161 7.65 -9.69 11.58
N ILE A 162 6.78 -8.70 11.34
CA ILE A 162 5.34 -8.96 11.14
C ILE A 162 5.13 -9.96 10.01
N ARG A 163 5.80 -9.73 8.87
CA ARG A 163 5.68 -10.57 7.69
C ARG A 163 6.19 -12.00 7.92
N GLU A 164 7.36 -12.15 8.54
CA GLU A 164 7.94 -13.47 8.83
C GLU A 164 7.03 -14.29 9.74
N VAL A 165 6.58 -13.69 10.86
CA VAL A 165 5.69 -14.38 11.81
C VAL A 165 4.34 -14.68 11.19
N TYR A 166 3.79 -13.78 10.36
CA TYR A 166 2.53 -14.00 9.68
C TYR A 166 2.60 -15.18 8.71
N TYR A 167 3.69 -15.31 7.96
CA TYR A 167 3.90 -16.44 7.05
C TYR A 167 4.11 -17.76 7.78
N GLU A 168 4.88 -17.76 8.88
CA GLU A 168 5.03 -18.91 9.77
C GLU A 168 3.68 -19.41 10.31
N GLN A 169 2.83 -18.47 10.77
CA GLN A 169 1.49 -18.79 11.30
C GLN A 169 0.49 -19.22 10.22
N SER A 170 0.66 -18.74 8.99
CA SER A 170 -0.26 -19.02 7.87
C SER A 170 0.13 -20.27 7.07
N GLY A 171 1.28 -20.89 7.35
CA GLY A 171 1.77 -22.07 6.62
C GLY A 171 2.19 -21.80 5.18
N ILE A 172 2.32 -20.53 4.79
CA ILE A 172 2.75 -20.10 3.47
C ILE A 172 4.27 -19.90 3.55
N ARG A 173 5.04 -20.90 3.12
CA ARG A 173 6.50 -20.85 3.11
C ARG A 173 7.04 -20.31 1.79
#